data_AF-A0A089QDM0-F1
#
_entry.id   AF-A0A089QDM0-F1
#
_cell.length_a   1.000
_cell.length_b   1.000
_cell.length_c   1.000
_cell.angle_alpha   90.00
_cell.angle_beta   90.00
_cell.angle_gamma   90.00
#
_symmetry.space_group_name_H-M   'P 1'
#
loop_
_entity.id
_entity.type
_entity.pdbx_description
1 polymer ?
#
loop_
_entity_poly.entity_id
_entity_poly.type
_entity_poly.pdbx_seq_one_letter_code
_entity_poly.pdbx_strand_id
1 'polypeptide(L)'
;MLLPELLPDVKRILYLDVDMLILDSLGELYRTDLGNNILGVVRDFPFTNDKSSWSYFLLGEFGNRYFNSGMLLMDLVAMRENNIVSRFMEFILETSQHYLLVTKMLLMYSSFIM
;
A
#
# COMPACT_ATOMS: atom_id res chain seq x y z
N MET A 1 7.16 -3.37 2.74
CA MET A 1 6.91 -4.57 1.91
C MET A 1 7.65 -5.83 2.38
N LEU A 2 8.80 -5.76 3.07
CA LEU A 2 9.54 -6.96 3.54
C LEU A 2 8.96 -7.67 4.78
N LEU A 3 7.94 -7.10 5.43
CA LEU A 3 7.34 -7.64 6.65
C LEU A 3 6.89 -9.12 6.56
N PRO A 4 6.36 -9.64 5.43
CA PRO A 4 5.99 -11.04 5.34
C PRO A 4 7.16 -12.02 5.54
N GLU A 5 8.39 -11.62 5.18
CA GLU A 5 9.62 -12.40 5.37
C GLU A 5 10.26 -12.15 6.73
N LEU A 6 10.25 -10.90 7.21
CA LEU A 6 10.83 -10.53 8.51
C LEU A 6 10.05 -11.10 9.70
N LEU A 7 8.75 -11.35 9.51
CA LEU A 7 7.83 -11.80 10.55
C LEU A 7 7.08 -13.06 10.09
N PRO A 8 7.78 -14.22 9.97
CA PRO A 8 7.22 -15.43 9.36
C PRO A 8 6.01 -15.99 10.13
N ASP A 9 6.02 -15.85 11.46
CA ASP A 9 4.96 -16.38 12.32
C ASP A 9 3.79 -15.42 12.51
N VAL A 10 3.94 -14.16 12.08
CA VAL A 10 2.89 -13.14 12.17
C VAL A 10 1.96 -13.28 10.97
N LYS A 11 0.65 -13.30 11.25
CA LYS A 11 -0.38 -13.46 10.21
C LYS A 11 -0.92 -12.14 9.69
N ARG A 12 -1.05 -11.14 10.56
CA ARG A 12 -1.70 -9.86 10.23
C ARG A 12 -1.05 -8.71 10.98
N ILE A 13 -0.85 -7.59 10.29
CA ILE A 13 -0.25 -6.37 10.84
C ILE A 13 -1.12 -5.17 10.48
N LEU A 14 -1.30 -4.25 11.44
CA LEU A 14 -1.69 -2.88 11.15
C LEU A 14 -0.45 -2.00 11.29
N TYR A 15 0.01 -1.46 10.17
CA TYR A 15 1.11 -0.51 10.09
C TYR A 15 0.56 0.92 10.16
N LEU A 16 1.24 1.78 10.92
CA LEU A 16 0.94 3.20 11.08
C LEU A 16 2.23 4.00 11.04
N ASP A 17 2.23 5.12 10.33
CA ASP A 17 3.32 6.10 10.39
C ASP A 17 3.45 6.65 11.82
N VAL A 18 4.67 7.01 12.19
CA VAL A 18 5.00 7.45 13.55
C VAL A 18 4.40 8.82 13.92
N ASP A 19 3.93 9.57 12.93
CA ASP A 19 3.31 10.89 13.09
C ASP A 19 1.78 10.84 13.11
N MET A 20 1.17 9.65 13.13
CA MET A 20 -0.28 9.49 13.24
C MET A 20 -0.81 9.73 14.65
N LEU A 21 -1.83 10.58 14.77
CA LEU A 21 -2.62 10.75 15.99
C LEU A 21 -3.78 9.75 16.02
N ILE A 22 -3.82 8.89 17.03
CA ILE A 22 -4.87 7.90 17.23
C ILE A 22 -5.94 8.48 18.16
N LEU A 23 -7.15 8.67 17.64
CA LEU A 23 -8.26 9.27 18.38
C LEU A 23 -9.26 8.24 18.93
N ASP A 24 -9.21 6.99 18.45
CA ASP A 24 -10.13 5.93 18.83
C ASP A 24 -9.45 4.54 18.77
N SER A 25 -10.14 3.51 19.23
CA SER A 25 -9.66 2.13 19.24
C SER A 25 -9.31 1.63 17.84
N LEU A 26 -8.08 1.12 17.69
CA LEU A 26 -7.64 0.45 16.47
C LEU A 26 -8.27 -0.94 16.28
N GLY A 27 -9.01 -1.44 17.27
CA GLY A 27 -9.53 -2.81 17.27
C GLY A 27 -10.50 -3.06 16.11
N GLU A 28 -11.37 -2.11 15.80
CA GLU A 28 -12.29 -2.21 14.66
C GLU A 28 -11.52 -2.22 13.35
N LEU A 29 -10.58 -1.29 13.20
CA LEU A 29 -9.72 -1.21 12.02
C LEU A 29 -8.94 -2.51 11.78
N TYR A 30 -8.32 -3.08 12.81
CA TYR A 30 -7.56 -4.33 12.71
C TYR A 30 -8.42 -5.55 12.33
N ARG A 31 -9.70 -5.54 12.73
CA ARG A 31 -10.67 -6.61 12.43
C ARG A 31 -11.39 -6.42 11.10
N THR A 32 -11.12 -5.34 10.36
CA THR A 32 -11.68 -5.13 9.03
C THR A 32 -11.46 -6.38 8.17
N ASP A 33 -12.51 -6.83 7.50
CA ASP A 33 -12.44 -7.96 6.58
C ASP A 33 -11.76 -7.52 5.28
N LEU A 34 -10.70 -8.22 4.91
CA LEU A 34 -9.97 -7.98 3.65
C LEU A 34 -10.52 -8.83 2.51
N GLY A 35 -11.37 -9.82 2.78
CA GLY A 35 -11.80 -10.80 1.79
C GLY A 35 -10.60 -11.49 1.14
N ASN A 36 -10.53 -11.42 -0.19
CA ASN A 36 -9.41 -11.99 -0.96
C ASN A 36 -8.25 -11.01 -1.20
N ASN A 37 -8.26 -9.84 -0.57
CA ASN A 37 -7.22 -8.83 -0.75
C ASN A 37 -6.07 -9.03 0.24
N ILE A 38 -4.84 -8.75 -0.20
CA ILE A 38 -3.63 -8.82 0.63
C ILE A 38 -3.43 -7.57 1.52
N LEU A 39 -4.08 -6.46 1.18
CA LEU A 39 -3.91 -5.15 1.82
C LEU A 39 -5.24 -4.43 1.98
N GLY A 40 -5.43 -3.79 3.12
CA GLY A 40 -6.42 -2.74 3.36
C GLY A 40 -5.70 -1.39 3.41
N VAL A 41 -6.16 -0.44 2.60
CA VAL A 41 -5.54 0.88 2.45
C VAL A 41 -6.61 1.97 2.48
N VAL A 42 -6.20 3.19 2.84
CA VAL A 42 -7.09 4.35 2.80
C VAL A 42 -6.74 5.25 1.64
N ARG A 43 -7.77 5.76 0.98
CA ARG A 43 -7.66 6.78 -0.05
C ARG A 43 -7.16 8.09 0.58
N ASP A 44 -6.04 8.63 0.08
CA ASP A 44 -5.58 10.00 0.37
C ASP A 44 -6.49 11.11 -0.22
N PHE A 45 -6.86 12.12 0.57
CA PHE A 45 -7.75 13.21 0.09
C PHE A 45 -6.92 14.27 -0.67
N PRO A 46 -7.36 14.84 -1.83
CA PRO A 46 -8.70 14.88 -2.38
C PRO A 46 -8.78 14.11 -3.72
N PHE A 47 -9.33 12.89 -3.67
CA PHE A 47 -9.78 12.25 -4.90
C PHE A 47 -10.90 13.05 -5.52
N THR A 48 -10.57 13.71 -6.62
CA THR A 48 -11.52 14.40 -7.47
C THR A 48 -11.22 13.96 -8.91
N ASN A 49 -12.23 13.87 -9.77
CA ASN A 49 -12.02 13.80 -11.22
C ASN A 49 -11.51 15.15 -11.78
N ASP A 50 -11.05 16.03 -10.90
CA ASP A 50 -10.50 17.31 -11.24
C ASP A 50 -9.09 17.09 -11.80
N LYS A 51 -8.95 17.42 -13.08
CA LYS A 51 -7.66 17.37 -13.78
C LYS A 51 -6.65 18.37 -13.22
N SER A 52 -7.08 19.28 -12.34
CA SER A 52 -6.21 20.20 -11.62
C SER A 52 -5.68 19.64 -10.29
N SER A 53 -6.15 18.47 -9.85
CA SER A 53 -5.63 17.82 -8.63
C SER A 53 -4.17 17.40 -8.76
N TRP A 54 -3.44 17.45 -7.64
CA TRP A 54 -2.04 17.02 -7.60
C TRP A 54 -1.87 15.55 -8.00
N SER A 55 -2.84 14.69 -7.68
CA SER A 55 -2.80 13.27 -8.00
C SER A 55 -2.97 13.05 -9.51
N TYR A 56 -3.84 13.82 -10.18
CA TYR A 56 -3.94 13.81 -11.64
C TYR A 56 -2.67 14.37 -12.30
N PHE A 57 -2.07 15.43 -11.75
CA PHE A 57 -0.82 15.97 -12.28
C PHE A 57 0.33 14.94 -12.23
N LEU A 58 0.45 14.19 -11.12
CA LEU A 58 1.53 13.21 -10.95
C LEU A 58 1.27 11.87 -11.63
N LEU A 59 0.01 11.42 -11.68
CA LEU A 59 -0.34 10.04 -12.03
C LEU A 59 -1.32 9.95 -13.21
N GLY A 60 -1.73 11.09 -13.78
CA GLY A 60 -2.69 11.17 -14.86
C GLY A 60 -4.03 10.52 -14.48
N GLU A 61 -4.56 9.70 -15.39
CA GLU A 61 -5.82 8.97 -15.16
C GLU A 61 -5.73 7.94 -14.01
N PHE A 62 -4.52 7.54 -13.61
CA PHE A 62 -4.30 6.68 -12.45
C PHE A 62 -4.31 7.42 -11.12
N GLY A 63 -4.43 8.75 -11.14
CA GLY A 63 -4.56 9.58 -9.94
C GLY A 63 -5.71 9.16 -9.05
N ASN A 64 -6.73 8.47 -9.58
CA ASN A 64 -7.85 7.90 -8.81
C ASN A 64 -7.55 6.57 -8.09
N ARG A 65 -6.42 5.93 -8.40
CA ARG A 65 -5.96 4.67 -7.78
C ARG A 65 -4.89 4.90 -6.71
N TYR A 66 -4.51 6.15 -6.48
CA TYR A 66 -3.60 6.47 -5.39
C TYR A 66 -4.20 6.04 -4.05
N PHE A 67 -3.36 5.77 -3.07
CA PHE A 67 -3.78 5.54 -1.70
C PHE A 67 -2.67 5.99 -0.76
N ASN A 68 -3.09 6.36 0.45
CA ASN A 68 -2.17 6.73 1.51
C ASN A 68 -1.43 5.47 1.97
N SER A 69 -0.10 5.54 2.03
CA SER A 69 0.76 4.45 2.48
C SER A 69 1.12 4.52 3.96
N GLY A 70 0.66 5.55 4.67
CA GLY A 70 0.97 5.78 6.07
C GLY A 70 0.12 4.96 7.03
N MET A 71 -0.98 4.37 6.55
CA MET A 71 -1.68 3.31 7.26
C MET A 71 -1.96 2.15 6.32
N LEU A 72 -1.56 0.94 6.73
CA LEU A 72 -1.74 -0.28 5.95
C LEU A 72 -2.19 -1.41 6.87
N LEU A 73 -3.33 -2.02 6.57
CA LEU A 73 -3.71 -3.32 7.12
C LEU A 73 -3.19 -4.42 6.20
N MET A 74 -2.35 -5.32 6.71
CA MET A 74 -1.64 -6.31 5.91
C MET A 74 -2.02 -7.72 6.32
N ASP A 75 -2.41 -8.54 5.33
CA ASP A 75 -2.49 -9.99 5.49
C ASP A 75 -1.17 -10.64 5.07
N LEU A 76 -0.32 -10.95 6.04
CA LEU A 76 1.00 -11.52 5.76
C LEU A 76 0.93 -12.95 5.25
N VAL A 77 -0.12 -13.69 5.58
CA VAL A 77 -0.33 -15.05 5.04
C VAL A 77 -0.58 -14.95 3.55
N ALA A 78 -1.58 -14.15 3.15
CA ALA A 78 -1.92 -13.95 1.76
C ALA A 78 -0.76 -13.32 0.96
N MET A 79 0.01 -12.40 1.56
CA MET A 79 1.20 -11.83 0.93
C MET A 79 2.30 -12.87 0.65
N ARG A 80 2.52 -13.83 1.56
CA ARG A 80 3.48 -14.93 1.35
C ARG A 80 2.98 -15.89 0.27
N GLU A 81 1.71 -16.29 0.33
CA GLU A 81 1.10 -17.19 -0.67
C GLU A 81 1.17 -16.62 -2.09
N ASN A 82 1.09 -15.29 -2.22
CA ASN A 82 1.15 -14.60 -3.52
C ASN A 82 2.57 -14.11 -3.89
N ASN A 83 3.61 -14.53 -3.16
CA ASN A 83 5.02 -14.15 -3.40
C ASN A 83 5.22 -12.63 -3.57
N ILE A 84 4.53 -11.83 -2.75
CA ILE A 84 4.48 -10.37 -2.92
C ILE A 84 5.86 -9.71 -2.76
N VAL A 85 6.70 -10.23 -1.86
CA VAL A 85 8.06 -9.68 -1.66
C VAL A 85 8.91 -9.85 -2.91
N SER A 86 8.95 -11.05 -3.49
CA SER A 86 9.74 -11.33 -4.70
C SER A 86 9.28 -10.46 -5.87
N ARG A 87 7.96 -10.40 -6.12
CA ARG A 87 7.37 -9.57 -7.18
C ARG A 87 7.68 -8.08 -6.99
N PHE A 88 7.67 -7.60 -5.74
CA PHE A 88 8.02 -6.23 -5.42
C PHE A 88 9.50 -5.93 -5.66
N MET A 89 10.39 -6.87 -5.33
CA MET A 89 11.84 -6.75 -5.58
C MET A 89 12.14 -6.76 -7.08
N GLU A 90 11.52 -7.65 -7.86
CA GLU A 90 11.63 -7.66 -9.33
C GLU A 90 11.20 -6.31 -9.91
N PHE A 91 10.05 -5.79 -9.50
CA PHE A 91 9.58 -4.48 -9.92
C PHE A 91 10.58 -3.35 -9.62
N ILE A 92 11.17 -3.33 -8.40
CA ILE A 92 12.20 -2.34 -8.05
C ILE A 92 13.41 -2.46 -8.97
N LEU A 93 13.91 -3.67 -9.19
CA LEU A 93 15.11 -3.90 -9.99
C LEU A 93 14.90 -3.44 -11.45
N GLU A 94 13.76 -3.77 -12.03
CA GLU A 94 13.38 -3.35 -13.40
C GLU A 94 13.22 -1.83 -13.54
N THR A 95 12.71 -1.17 -12.50
CA THR A 95 12.38 0.26 -12.56
C THR A 95 13.43 1.17 -11.93
N SER A 96 14.47 0.60 -11.31
CA SER A 96 15.51 1.30 -10.52
C SER A 96 16.24 2.43 -11.25
N GLN A 97 16.31 2.40 -12.59
CA GLN A 97 16.95 3.45 -13.40
C GLN A 97 16.08 4.72 -13.59
N HIS A 98 14.80 4.69 -13.20
CA HIS A 98 13.83 5.73 -13.53
C HIS A 98 13.22 6.43 -12.31
N TYR A 99 13.55 6.03 -11.07
CA TYR A 99 12.88 6.53 -9.87
C TYR A 99 13.80 7.18 -8.84
N LEU A 100 13.55 8.47 -8.63
CA LEU A 100 14.02 9.27 -7.51
C LEU A 100 12.80 9.67 -6.66
N LEU A 101 12.12 8.75 -5.97
CA LEU A 101 11.18 9.13 -4.89
C LEU A 101 10.80 7.97 -3.97
N VAL A 102 10.82 8.30 -2.69
CA VAL A 102 10.76 7.45 -1.49
C VAL A 102 9.32 6.95 -1.27
N THR A 103 9.18 5.63 -1.11
CA THR A 103 8.01 4.82 -0.63
C THR A 103 6.62 5.01 -1.25
N LYS A 104 6.15 6.20 -1.62
CA LYS A 104 4.74 6.47 -1.98
C LYS A 104 4.31 5.97 -3.35
N MET A 105 5.23 5.86 -4.32
CA MET A 105 4.87 5.52 -5.71
C MET A 105 4.95 4.01 -6.02
N LEU A 106 5.70 3.28 -5.20
CA LEU A 106 6.02 1.86 -5.39
C LEU A 106 4.84 0.92 -5.15
N LEU A 107 3.90 1.29 -4.27
CA LEU A 107 2.72 0.47 -3.97
C LEU A 107 1.63 0.57 -5.05
N MET A 108 1.66 1.62 -5.88
CA MET A 108 0.62 1.85 -6.89
C MET A 108 0.81 0.95 -8.11
N TYR A 109 2.05 0.78 -8.59
CA TYR A 109 2.33 -0.02 -9.79
C TYR A 109 2.21 -1.53 -9.59
N SER A 110 2.34 -2.04 -8.36
CA SER A 110 2.07 -3.46 -8.05
C SER A 110 0.59 -3.84 -8.12
N SER A 111 -0.31 -2.85 -8.27
CA SER A 111 -1.76 -3.06 -8.46
C SER A 111 -2.13 -3.51 -9.88
N PHE A 112 -1.13 -3.76 -10.75
CA PHE A 112 -1.31 -4.34 -12.09
C PHE A 112 -1.41 -5.87 -12.10
N ILE A 113 -1.43 -6.51 -10.93
CA ILE A 113 -1.66 -7.95 -10.81
C ILE A 113 -2.60 -8.13 -9.62
N MET A 114 -3.87 -7.86 -9.89
CA MET A 114 -5.02 -8.36 -9.14
C MET A 114 -5.74 -9.35 -10.05
#